data_AF-A0A935AWU5-F1
#
_entry.id   AF-A0A935AWU5-F1
#
_cell.length_a   1.000
_cell.length_b   1.000
_cell.length_c   1.000
_cell.angle_alpha   90.00
_cell.angle_beta   90.00
_cell.angle_gamma   90.00
#
_symmetry.space_group_name_H-M   'P 1'
#
loop_
_entity.id
_entity.type
_entity.pdbx_description
1 polymer ?
#
loop_
_entity_poly.entity_id
_entity_poly.type
_entity_poly.pdbx_seq_one_letter_code
_entity_poly.pdbx_strand_id
1 'polypeptide(L)'
;MKNKDIESLKEALQNSPDNLPLRIMLGDKYFHLNQIEEAESEYQVVLEYDKNNIRAKEGLAEIYFRRGRYSGVIVIVEELIARQKVTERMLVICAKSLVREKSLDEAQEIYEKILDHNPDFEDKELDENLRMPSVNFDDDEMDEDDPFGFGFDGELDDKYYLMEKPEINFKDVGGMDHVKQEIDLKIIKPLENADLYAAYGKKIGGGILLYGPPGCGKTFLAKATAGQINANFINVGISDILDMWIGRSEKNMGYTFEVARRNTPCVLFFDEVDALGASRSDMKNSSGRHVINQFLAELDGIQSNNDGILVIGATNAPWHLDPAFRRPGRFDRIIFVPPPDQISKQKILEILLKGKPTEKIDFAKVAEQAKYYSGADLKALVDLAIEEKLKVAFKTGVPEPITTQDLLAATKRHHASTREWFNTAKNYALFANESGIYDEILKYIK
;
A
#
# COMPACT_ATOMS: atom_id res chain seq x y z
N MET A 1 -38.85 12.36 49.11
CA MET A 1 -39.05 13.82 49.17
C MET A 1 -39.36 14.30 47.77
N LYS A 2 -40.57 14.80 47.50
CA LYS A 2 -40.88 15.47 46.22
C LYS A 2 -39.95 16.67 46.09
N ASN A 3 -39.27 16.79 44.96
CA ASN A 3 -38.17 17.74 44.79
C ASN A 3 -38.75 19.16 44.69
N LYS A 4 -38.68 19.92 45.79
CA LYS A 4 -39.26 21.27 45.96
C LYS A 4 -38.84 22.23 44.84
N ASP A 5 -37.67 22.00 44.26
CA ASP A 5 -37.12 22.72 43.11
C ASP A 5 -37.93 22.52 41.82
N ILE A 6 -38.40 21.29 41.53
CA ILE A 6 -39.21 21.01 40.33
C ILE A 6 -40.57 21.68 40.45
N GLU A 7 -41.20 21.62 41.63
CA GLU A 7 -42.48 22.28 41.87
C GLU A 7 -42.33 23.80 41.69
N SER A 8 -41.25 24.40 42.19
CA SER A 8 -40.97 25.83 41.97
C SER A 8 -40.72 26.20 40.50
N LEU A 9 -40.03 25.35 39.73
CA LEU A 9 -39.79 25.56 38.29
C LEU A 9 -41.08 25.40 37.48
N LYS A 10 -41.95 24.45 37.85
CA LYS A 10 -43.28 24.27 37.26
C LYS A 10 -44.19 25.46 37.53
N GLU A 11 -44.21 25.96 38.76
CA GLU A 11 -44.97 27.15 39.15
C GLU A 11 -44.46 28.40 38.40
N ALA A 12 -43.14 28.53 38.22
CA ALA A 12 -42.56 29.60 37.42
C ALA A 12 -42.97 29.51 35.94
N LEU A 13 -43.00 28.30 35.36
CA LEU A 13 -43.42 28.06 33.98
C LEU A 13 -44.94 28.22 33.78
N GLN A 14 -45.77 28.01 34.80
CA GLN A 14 -47.21 28.34 34.74
C GLN A 14 -47.43 29.85 34.56
N ASN A 15 -46.57 30.68 35.12
CA ASN A 15 -46.63 32.14 34.99
C ASN A 15 -45.90 32.66 33.74
N SER A 16 -45.06 31.85 33.09
CA SER A 16 -44.27 32.22 31.91
C SER A 16 -43.97 30.99 31.04
N PRO A 17 -44.98 30.48 30.30
CA PRO A 17 -44.88 29.20 29.59
C PRO A 17 -43.89 29.21 28.41
N ASP A 18 -43.55 30.37 27.86
CA ASP A 18 -42.62 30.49 26.73
C ASP A 18 -41.15 30.75 27.18
N ASN A 19 -40.87 30.69 28.48
CA ASN A 19 -39.53 30.97 29.01
C ASN A 19 -38.58 29.78 28.76
N LEU A 20 -37.87 29.81 27.62
CA LEU A 20 -36.96 28.75 27.18
C LEU A 20 -35.85 28.43 28.19
N PRO A 21 -35.17 29.41 28.84
CA PRO A 21 -34.21 29.12 29.91
C PRO A 21 -34.79 28.30 31.07
N LEU A 22 -36.00 28.62 31.52
CA LEU A 22 -36.66 27.86 32.60
C LEU A 22 -37.02 26.44 32.17
N ARG A 23 -37.42 26.25 30.91
CA ARG A 23 -37.68 24.90 30.35
C ARG A 23 -36.42 24.06 30.24
N ILE A 24 -35.30 24.65 29.81
CA ILE A 24 -33.99 23.97 29.80
C ILE A 24 -33.58 23.57 31.22
N MET A 25 -33.73 24.46 32.20
CA MET A 25 -33.44 24.16 33.60
C MET A 25 -34.32 23.03 34.14
N LEU A 26 -35.60 23.00 33.76
CA LEU A 26 -36.52 21.93 34.13
C LEU A 26 -36.14 20.60 33.46
N GLY A 27 -35.80 20.62 32.17
CA GLY A 27 -35.30 19.46 31.42
C GLY A 27 -34.02 18.87 32.04
N ASP A 28 -33.04 19.72 32.36
CA ASP A 28 -31.79 19.33 33.02
C ASP A 28 -32.08 18.67 34.39
N LYS A 29 -33.01 19.25 35.18
CA LYS A 29 -33.41 18.69 36.48
C LYS A 29 -34.08 17.32 36.35
N TYR A 30 -34.97 17.15 35.38
CA TYR A 30 -35.58 15.85 35.10
C TYR A 30 -34.55 14.82 34.65
N PHE A 31 -33.62 15.22 33.79
CA PHE A 31 -32.55 14.37 33.33
C PHE A 31 -31.66 13.87 34.48
N HIS A 32 -31.31 14.76 35.43
CA HIS A 32 -30.55 14.40 36.63
C HIS A 32 -31.29 13.47 37.59
N LEU A 33 -32.63 13.50 37.60
CA LEU A 33 -33.46 12.61 38.42
C LEU A 33 -33.84 11.32 37.68
N ASN A 34 -33.24 11.08 36.51
CA ASN A 34 -33.52 9.94 35.65
C ASN A 34 -34.99 9.86 35.17
N GLN A 35 -35.67 11.01 35.13
CA GLN A 35 -37.02 11.19 34.56
C GLN A 35 -36.87 11.52 33.06
N ILE A 36 -36.53 10.49 32.28
CA ILE A 36 -36.08 10.65 30.89
C ILE A 36 -37.20 11.13 29.96
N GLU A 37 -38.43 10.65 30.16
CA GLU A 37 -39.57 11.02 29.30
C GLU A 37 -39.97 12.48 29.49
N GLU A 38 -39.97 12.95 30.73
CA GLU A 38 -40.27 14.34 31.07
C GLU A 38 -39.15 15.28 30.61
N ALA A 39 -37.88 14.86 30.72
CA ALA A 39 -36.74 15.62 30.18
C ALA A 39 -36.81 15.73 28.65
N GLU A 40 -37.11 14.64 27.95
CA GLU A 40 -37.24 14.61 26.48
C GLU A 40 -38.33 15.57 26.01
N SER A 41 -39.49 15.56 26.68
CA SER A 41 -40.61 16.44 26.37
C SER A 41 -40.23 17.92 26.51
N GLU A 42 -39.55 18.31 27.59
CA GLU A 42 -39.15 19.71 27.79
C GLU A 42 -38.12 20.18 26.75
N TYR A 43 -37.13 19.34 26.39
CA TYR A 43 -36.17 19.69 25.34
C TYR A 43 -36.80 19.76 23.95
N GLN A 44 -37.76 18.89 23.64
CA GLN A 44 -38.51 18.96 22.38
C GLN A 44 -39.31 20.26 22.28
N VAL A 45 -40.01 20.65 23.35
CA VAL A 45 -40.73 21.92 23.40
C VAL A 45 -39.77 23.08 23.16
N VAL A 46 -38.59 23.11 23.79
CA VAL A 46 -37.59 24.16 23.53
C VAL A 46 -37.18 24.22 22.05
N LEU A 47 -37.02 23.07 21.38
CA LEU A 47 -36.66 22.99 19.96
C LEU A 47 -37.80 23.34 18.99
N GLU A 48 -39.06 23.26 19.44
CA GLU A 48 -40.20 23.77 18.66
C GLU A 48 -40.18 25.29 18.52
N TYR A 49 -39.80 25.99 19.60
CA TYR A 49 -39.69 27.45 19.63
C TYR A 49 -38.34 27.96 19.13
N ASP A 50 -37.24 27.26 19.44
CA ASP A 50 -35.89 27.56 18.97
C ASP A 50 -35.20 26.30 18.46
N LYS A 51 -35.37 26.03 17.16
CA LYS A 51 -34.77 24.88 16.45
C LYS A 51 -33.24 24.82 16.53
N ASN A 52 -32.59 25.91 16.91
CA ASN A 52 -31.14 26.04 16.91
C ASN A 52 -30.56 26.05 18.33
N ASN A 53 -31.39 25.80 19.35
CA ASN A 53 -30.96 25.80 20.74
C ASN A 53 -29.96 24.66 21.00
N ILE A 54 -28.69 25.02 21.22
CA ILE A 54 -27.59 24.05 21.39
C ILE A 54 -27.82 23.18 22.62
N ARG A 55 -28.21 23.79 23.74
CA ARG A 55 -28.35 23.09 25.02
C ARG A 55 -29.46 22.05 24.99
N ALA A 56 -30.58 22.36 24.35
CA ALA A 56 -31.66 21.39 24.14
C ALA A 56 -31.26 20.24 23.20
N LYS A 57 -30.43 20.51 22.17
CA LYS A 57 -29.89 19.46 21.29
C LYS A 57 -28.92 18.53 22.01
N GLU A 58 -28.01 19.07 22.83
CA GLU A 58 -27.10 18.26 23.65
C GLU A 58 -27.87 17.37 24.63
N GLY A 59 -28.86 17.94 25.33
CA GLY A 59 -29.72 17.18 26.24
C GLY A 59 -30.49 16.06 25.54
N LEU A 60 -31.03 16.34 24.35
CA LEU A 60 -31.74 15.34 23.55
C LEU A 60 -30.82 14.24 23.01
N ALA A 61 -29.62 14.58 22.54
CA ALA A 61 -28.62 13.61 22.11
C ALA A 61 -28.21 12.67 23.25
N GLU A 62 -28.04 13.19 24.47
CA GLU A 62 -27.71 12.38 25.64
C GLU A 62 -28.87 11.42 26.02
N ILE A 63 -30.12 11.90 25.92
CA ILE A 63 -31.31 11.05 26.11
C ILE A 63 -31.38 9.95 25.06
N TYR A 64 -31.19 10.28 23.78
CA TYR A 64 -31.22 9.30 22.69
C TYR A 64 -30.13 8.25 22.82
N PHE A 65 -28.94 8.63 23.25
CA PHE A 65 -27.86 7.69 23.55
C PHE A 65 -28.25 6.70 24.66
N ARG A 66 -28.85 7.19 25.77
CA ARG A 66 -29.32 6.33 26.87
C ARG A 66 -30.46 5.39 26.46
N ARG A 67 -31.31 5.82 25.52
CA ARG A 67 -32.43 5.01 24.99
C ARG A 67 -32.02 4.07 23.85
N GLY A 68 -30.75 4.07 23.45
CA GLY A 68 -30.24 3.25 22.34
C GLY A 68 -30.70 3.71 20.95
N ARG A 69 -31.10 4.97 20.79
CA ARG A 69 -31.49 5.56 19.50
C ARG A 69 -30.28 6.23 18.84
N TYR A 70 -29.30 5.44 18.44
CA TYR A 70 -27.99 5.93 17.98
C TYR A 70 -28.06 6.75 16.69
N SER A 71 -28.89 6.36 15.72
CA SER A 71 -29.07 7.14 14.48
C SER A 71 -29.57 8.57 14.74
N GLY A 72 -30.41 8.75 15.78
CA GLY A 72 -30.88 10.07 16.19
C GLY A 72 -29.79 10.93 16.83
N VAL A 73 -28.84 10.30 17.53
CA VAL A 73 -27.66 10.97 18.10
C VAL A 73 -26.75 11.49 17.00
N ILE A 74 -26.44 10.63 16.02
CA ILE A 74 -25.54 10.95 14.90
C ILE A 74 -26.03 12.21 14.16
N VAL A 75 -27.32 12.24 13.78
CA VAL A 75 -27.92 13.38 13.06
C VAL A 75 -27.82 14.69 13.87
N ILE A 76 -28.10 14.64 15.18
CA ILE A 76 -28.03 15.83 16.03
C ILE A 76 -26.59 16.35 16.13
N VAL A 77 -25.63 15.44 16.34
CA VAL A 77 -24.23 15.82 16.52
C VAL A 77 -23.59 16.29 15.21
N GLU A 78 -23.90 15.65 14.07
CA GLU A 78 -23.49 16.12 12.74
C GLU A 78 -23.93 17.57 12.47
N GLU A 79 -25.17 17.91 12.84
CA GLU A 79 -25.68 19.27 12.69
C GLU A 79 -24.91 20.27 13.58
N LEU A 80 -24.49 19.85 14.78
CA LEU A 80 -23.67 20.68 15.68
C LEU A 80 -22.23 20.83 15.16
N ILE A 81 -21.65 19.78 14.57
CA ILE A 81 -20.34 19.80 13.90
C ILE A 81 -20.36 20.77 12.72
N ALA A 82 -21.37 20.68 11.85
CA ALA A 82 -21.51 21.55 10.68
C ALA A 82 -21.56 23.05 11.04
N ARG A 83 -21.96 23.37 12.27
CA ARG A 83 -22.07 24.73 12.81
C ARG A 83 -20.89 25.14 13.70
N GLN A 84 -19.86 24.30 13.83
CA GLN A 84 -18.69 24.51 14.70
C GLN A 84 -19.06 24.81 16.16
N LYS A 85 -20.15 24.21 16.65
CA LYS A 85 -20.71 24.44 18.00
C LYS A 85 -20.78 23.14 18.82
N VAL A 86 -20.00 22.14 18.41
CA VAL A 86 -19.94 20.82 19.06
C VAL A 86 -19.00 20.86 20.27
N THR A 87 -19.37 20.17 21.34
CA THR A 87 -18.51 19.96 22.51
C THR A 87 -17.82 18.60 22.44
N GLU A 88 -16.66 18.44 23.08
CA GLU A 88 -15.91 17.17 23.12
C GLU A 88 -16.80 16.02 23.61
N ARG A 89 -17.61 16.27 24.63
CA ARG A 89 -18.60 15.31 25.14
C ARG A 89 -19.58 14.81 24.08
N MET A 90 -20.01 15.66 23.16
CA MET A 90 -20.90 15.26 22.07
C MET A 90 -20.18 14.43 21.01
N LEU A 91 -18.90 14.73 20.75
CA LEU A 91 -18.06 13.91 19.87
C LEU A 91 -17.89 12.50 20.44
N VAL A 92 -17.61 12.36 21.74
CA VAL A 92 -17.49 11.05 22.42
C VAL A 92 -18.79 10.25 22.28
N ILE A 93 -19.93 10.87 22.55
CA ILE A 93 -21.25 10.21 22.46
C ILE A 93 -21.55 9.80 21.00
N CYS A 94 -21.15 10.62 20.01
CA CYS A 94 -21.30 10.31 18.60
C CYS A 94 -20.41 9.12 18.19
N ALA A 95 -19.13 9.13 18.54
CA ALA A 95 -18.21 8.02 18.27
C ALA A 95 -18.74 6.70 18.84
N LYS A 96 -19.23 6.71 20.09
CA LYS A 96 -19.85 5.51 20.71
C LYS A 96 -21.10 5.05 19.98
N SER A 97 -21.92 6.00 19.52
CA SER A 97 -23.14 5.70 18.75
C SER A 97 -22.79 5.03 17.41
N LEU A 98 -21.75 5.51 16.74
CA LEU A 98 -21.27 4.97 15.47
C LEU A 98 -20.67 3.57 15.62
N VAL A 99 -19.88 3.33 16.69
CA VAL A 99 -19.39 1.97 17.03
C VAL A 99 -20.55 0.99 17.20
N ARG A 100 -21.61 1.40 17.92
CA ARG A 100 -22.78 0.55 18.19
C ARG A 100 -23.66 0.29 16.96
N GLU A 101 -23.68 1.22 16.00
CA GLU A 101 -24.30 1.03 14.67
C GLU A 101 -23.40 0.24 13.69
N LYS A 102 -22.20 -0.16 14.12
CA LYS A 102 -21.16 -0.83 13.31
C LYS A 102 -20.62 0.00 12.15
N SER A 103 -20.75 1.32 12.21
CA SER A 103 -20.10 2.27 11.30
C SER A 103 -18.73 2.66 11.85
N LEU A 104 -17.78 1.73 11.83
CA LEU A 104 -16.46 1.90 12.45
C LEU A 104 -15.63 3.01 11.77
N ASP A 105 -15.84 3.24 10.47
CA ASP A 105 -15.07 4.21 9.70
C ASP A 105 -15.39 5.64 10.12
N GLU A 106 -16.67 5.96 10.18
CA GLU A 106 -17.17 7.24 10.70
C GLU A 106 -16.84 7.40 12.18
N ALA A 107 -16.87 6.32 12.96
CA ALA A 107 -16.50 6.33 14.38
C ALA A 107 -15.02 6.72 14.58
N GLN A 108 -14.14 6.17 13.73
CA GLN A 108 -12.71 6.45 13.76
C GLN A 108 -12.42 7.92 13.44
N GLU A 109 -13.07 8.50 12.42
CA GLU A 109 -12.88 9.91 12.07
C GLU A 109 -13.28 10.87 13.21
N ILE A 110 -14.34 10.52 13.95
CA ILE A 110 -14.76 11.31 15.11
C ILE A 110 -13.81 11.09 16.28
N TYR A 111 -13.31 9.86 16.48
CA TYR A 111 -12.36 9.53 17.53
C TYR A 111 -11.00 10.20 17.34
N GLU A 112 -10.47 10.26 16.12
CA GLU A 112 -9.24 10.99 15.79
C GLU A 112 -9.40 12.50 16.04
N LYS A 113 -10.56 13.09 15.71
CA LYS A 113 -10.85 14.48 16.07
C LYS A 113 -10.82 14.72 17.58
N ILE A 114 -11.18 13.73 18.40
CA ILE A 114 -11.09 13.85 19.86
C ILE A 114 -9.62 13.85 20.28
N LEU A 115 -8.82 12.91 19.77
CA LEU A 115 -7.38 12.83 20.06
C LEU A 115 -6.59 14.06 19.59
N ASP A 116 -6.97 14.68 18.46
CA ASP A 116 -6.36 15.92 17.98
C ASP A 116 -6.54 17.09 18.95
N HIS A 117 -7.68 17.14 19.65
CA HIS A 117 -7.97 18.19 20.64
C HIS A 117 -7.45 17.82 22.04
N ASN A 118 -7.42 16.53 22.36
CA ASN A 118 -7.00 15.99 23.64
C ASN A 118 -6.22 14.68 23.44
N PRO A 119 -4.89 14.74 23.26
CA PRO A 119 -4.06 13.57 22.98
C PRO A 119 -4.05 12.52 24.10
N ASP A 120 -4.32 12.95 25.34
CA ASP A 120 -4.39 12.09 26.53
C ASP A 120 -5.81 11.55 26.77
N PHE A 121 -6.73 11.69 25.80
CA PHE A 121 -8.09 11.18 25.91
C PHE A 121 -8.10 9.65 25.98
N GLU A 122 -8.82 9.12 26.98
CA GLU A 122 -9.03 7.69 27.16
C GLU A 122 -10.51 7.42 27.41
N ASP A 123 -11.06 6.45 26.69
CA ASP A 123 -12.40 5.95 26.95
C ASP A 123 -12.45 4.45 26.69
N LYS A 124 -12.75 3.65 27.72
CA LYS A 124 -12.71 2.19 27.63
C LYS A 124 -13.45 1.61 26.41
N GLU A 125 -14.64 2.11 26.09
CA GLU A 125 -15.45 1.57 24.98
C GLU A 125 -14.87 1.99 23.62
N LEU A 126 -14.44 3.24 23.49
CA LEU A 126 -13.82 3.72 22.25
C LEU A 126 -12.43 3.14 22.07
N ASP A 127 -11.67 3.00 23.15
CA ASP A 127 -10.30 2.52 23.12
C ASP A 127 -10.24 1.03 22.75
N GLU A 128 -11.15 0.22 23.30
CA GLU A 128 -11.31 -1.19 22.92
C GLU A 128 -11.68 -1.38 21.44
N ASN A 129 -12.39 -0.41 20.83
CA ASN A 129 -12.89 -0.54 19.46
C ASN A 129 -12.08 0.24 18.41
N LEU A 130 -11.37 1.30 18.81
CA LEU A 130 -10.83 2.35 17.93
C LEU A 130 -9.38 2.79 18.26
N ARG A 131 -8.92 2.65 19.53
CA ARG A 131 -7.55 3.08 19.91
C ARG A 131 -6.55 2.00 19.55
N MET A 132 -5.62 2.35 18.68
CA MET A 132 -4.46 1.50 18.41
C MET A 132 -3.41 1.72 19.50
N PRO A 133 -2.82 0.65 20.07
CA PRO A 133 -1.71 0.84 20.99
C PRO A 133 -0.56 1.53 20.26
N SER A 134 -0.11 2.65 20.82
CA SER A 134 1.20 3.21 20.51
C SER A 134 2.25 2.24 21.03
N VAL A 135 2.94 1.56 20.12
CA VAL A 135 4.07 0.71 20.49
C VAL A 135 5.22 1.63 20.89
N ASN A 136 5.36 1.86 22.21
CA ASN A 136 6.62 2.33 22.77
C ASN A 136 7.59 1.15 22.72
N PHE A 137 8.62 1.26 21.88
CA PHE A 137 9.76 0.37 21.91
C PHE A 137 10.69 0.82 23.04
N ASP A 138 10.34 0.48 24.28
CA ASP A 138 11.32 0.41 25.35
C ASP A 138 11.35 -1.03 25.86
N ASP A 139 12.57 -1.55 25.95
CA ASP A 139 12.94 -2.93 26.26
C ASP A 139 12.42 -3.42 27.63
N ASP A 140 12.33 -4.74 27.73
CA ASP A 140 12.27 -5.56 28.94
C ASP A 140 10.98 -5.49 29.79
N GLU A 141 9.99 -6.34 29.45
CA GLU A 141 9.31 -7.22 30.41
C GLU A 141 8.36 -8.19 29.67
N MET A 142 8.68 -9.49 29.72
CA MET A 142 7.73 -10.56 29.36
C MET A 142 6.82 -10.78 30.56
N ASP A 143 5.61 -10.23 30.53
CA ASP A 143 4.57 -10.59 31.51
C ASP A 143 3.82 -11.86 31.06
N GLU A 144 4.19 -12.97 31.70
CA GLU A 144 3.40 -14.20 31.78
C GLU A 144 2.15 -13.93 32.64
N ASP A 145 1.02 -13.59 32.02
CA ASP A 145 -0.35 -13.96 32.43
C ASP A 145 -1.40 -13.05 31.73
N ASP A 146 -1.82 -13.40 30.50
CA ASP A 146 -3.04 -12.88 29.87
C ASP A 146 -4.24 -13.80 30.22
N PRO A 147 -5.19 -13.37 31.06
CA PRO A 147 -6.32 -14.19 31.48
C PRO A 147 -7.55 -14.05 30.56
N PHE A 148 -7.51 -13.28 29.46
CA PHE A 148 -8.69 -12.96 28.65
C PHE A 148 -8.63 -13.35 27.16
N GLY A 149 -7.62 -14.10 26.72
CA GLY A 149 -7.75 -14.98 25.55
C GLY A 149 -8.33 -14.34 24.29
N PHE A 150 -7.98 -13.09 23.99
CA PHE A 150 -8.03 -12.60 22.63
C PHE A 150 -6.76 -13.10 21.96
N GLY A 151 -6.84 -14.30 21.37
CA GLY A 151 -5.77 -14.87 20.57
C GLY A 151 -5.43 -13.96 19.39
N PHE A 152 -4.57 -12.98 19.62
CA PHE A 152 -3.46 -12.72 18.73
C PHE A 152 -2.37 -13.71 19.14
N ASP A 153 -2.53 -14.96 18.69
CA ASP A 153 -1.33 -15.75 18.39
C ASP A 153 -0.47 -14.86 17.48
N GLY A 154 0.83 -14.82 17.75
CA GLY A 154 1.83 -14.05 17.02
C GLY A 154 2.04 -14.49 15.57
N GLU A 155 0.98 -14.82 14.86
CA GLU A 155 0.90 -15.12 13.44
C GLU A 155 -0.15 -14.20 12.82
N LEU A 156 0.27 -12.98 12.45
CA LEU A 156 -0.19 -12.45 11.16
C LEU A 156 0.28 -13.49 10.14
N ASP A 157 -0.58 -14.48 9.88
CA ASP A 157 -0.38 -15.65 9.03
C ASP A 157 0.64 -15.30 7.93
N ASP A 158 1.89 -15.81 8.02
CA ASP A 158 2.96 -15.61 7.02
C ASP A 158 2.44 -15.84 5.58
N LYS A 159 1.33 -16.55 5.48
CA LYS A 159 0.40 -16.73 4.37
C LYS A 159 0.02 -15.48 3.56
N TYR A 160 0.03 -14.26 4.13
CA TYR A 160 -0.22 -13.03 3.35
C TYR A 160 0.96 -12.63 2.45
N TYR A 161 2.18 -13.07 2.79
CA TYR A 161 3.36 -12.86 1.96
C TYR A 161 3.74 -14.19 1.31
N LEU A 162 3.60 -14.28 -0.01
CA LEU A 162 4.06 -15.44 -0.78
C LEU A 162 5.59 -15.49 -0.75
N MET A 163 6.16 -15.99 0.34
CA MET A 163 7.57 -16.29 0.44
C MET A 163 7.87 -17.51 -0.42
N GLU A 164 8.75 -17.31 -1.40
CA GLU A 164 9.19 -18.34 -2.31
C GLU A 164 10.68 -18.58 -2.10
N LYS A 165 11.14 -19.80 -2.40
CA LYS A 165 12.55 -20.09 -2.58
C LYS A 165 12.81 -20.37 -4.06
N PRO A 166 13.29 -19.37 -4.84
CA PRO A 166 13.41 -19.54 -6.28
C PRO A 166 14.42 -20.63 -6.65
N GLU A 167 14.00 -21.58 -7.48
CA GLU A 167 14.91 -22.58 -8.07
C GLU A 167 15.69 -22.02 -9.26
N ILE A 168 15.22 -20.90 -9.83
CA ILE A 168 15.84 -20.25 -10.98
C ILE A 168 17.10 -19.48 -10.58
N ASN A 169 18.13 -19.52 -11.42
CA ASN A 169 19.37 -18.77 -11.22
C ASN A 169 19.81 -18.07 -12.52
N PHE A 170 20.99 -17.44 -12.52
CA PHE A 170 21.48 -16.68 -13.67
C PHE A 170 21.71 -17.50 -14.94
N LYS A 171 21.85 -18.82 -14.84
CA LYS A 171 21.96 -19.71 -16.01
C LYS A 171 20.63 -19.86 -16.74
N ASP A 172 19.51 -19.73 -16.02
CA ASP A 172 18.16 -19.86 -16.56
C ASP A 172 17.66 -18.56 -17.22
N VAL A 173 18.31 -17.43 -16.90
CA VAL A 173 18.05 -16.15 -17.55
C VAL A 173 18.78 -16.11 -18.90
N GLY A 174 18.07 -15.88 -20.00
CA GLY A 174 18.69 -15.70 -21.32
C GLY A 174 19.38 -14.33 -21.45
N GLY A 175 20.66 -14.33 -21.85
CA GLY A 175 21.49 -13.14 -22.09
C GLY A 175 21.54 -12.18 -20.91
N MET A 176 21.48 -10.87 -21.18
CA MET A 176 21.68 -9.81 -20.17
C MET A 176 23.00 -9.95 -19.42
N ASP A 177 24.06 -10.43 -20.09
CA ASP A 177 25.30 -10.80 -19.43
C ASP A 177 25.95 -9.63 -18.69
N HIS A 178 25.86 -8.42 -19.25
CA HIS A 178 26.30 -7.20 -18.59
C HIS A 178 25.54 -6.94 -17.27
N VAL A 179 24.21 -7.07 -17.29
CA VAL A 179 23.34 -6.84 -16.13
C VAL A 179 23.63 -7.88 -15.04
N LYS A 180 23.81 -9.15 -15.42
CA LYS A 180 24.17 -10.23 -14.49
C LYS A 180 25.54 -10.02 -13.88
N GLN A 181 26.53 -9.62 -14.67
CA GLN A 181 27.86 -9.28 -14.18
C GLN A 181 27.82 -8.10 -13.21
N GLU A 182 27.00 -7.11 -13.51
CA GLU A 182 26.83 -5.95 -12.64
C GLU A 182 26.20 -6.34 -11.30
N ILE A 183 25.16 -7.18 -11.29
CA ILE A 183 24.58 -7.73 -10.07
C ILE A 183 25.59 -8.62 -9.32
N ASP A 184 26.34 -9.47 -10.03
CA ASP A 184 27.35 -10.33 -9.42
C ASP A 184 28.42 -9.52 -8.68
N LEU A 185 29.04 -8.56 -9.37
CA LEU A 185 30.11 -7.75 -8.82
C LEU A 185 29.64 -6.79 -7.73
N LYS A 186 28.46 -6.18 -7.91
CA LYS A 186 27.98 -5.16 -6.98
C LYS A 186 27.27 -5.76 -5.77
N ILE A 187 26.87 -7.03 -5.79
CA ILE A 187 25.95 -7.59 -4.79
C ILE A 187 26.39 -8.95 -4.29
N ILE A 188 26.47 -9.93 -5.20
CA ILE A 188 26.79 -11.31 -4.83
C ILE A 188 28.21 -11.36 -4.23
N LYS A 189 29.18 -10.73 -4.88
CA LYS A 189 30.57 -10.69 -4.39
C LYS A 189 30.73 -10.02 -3.02
N PRO A 190 30.11 -8.85 -2.74
CA PRO A 190 30.08 -8.28 -1.39
C PRO A 190 29.49 -9.20 -0.33
N LEU A 191 28.39 -9.91 -0.64
CA LEU A 191 27.75 -10.85 0.29
C LEU A 191 28.61 -12.09 0.54
N GLU A 192 29.25 -12.63 -0.51
CA GLU A 192 30.16 -13.78 -0.42
C GLU A 192 31.48 -13.45 0.31
N ASN A 193 31.94 -12.20 0.24
CA ASN A 193 33.27 -11.78 0.71
C ASN A 193 33.16 -10.64 1.74
N ALA A 194 32.27 -10.81 2.73
CA ALA A 194 31.95 -9.74 3.66
C ALA A 194 33.17 -9.19 4.42
N ASP A 195 34.04 -10.08 4.90
CA ASP A 195 35.27 -9.73 5.63
C ASP A 195 36.21 -8.84 4.79
N LEU A 196 36.29 -9.11 3.48
CA LEU A 196 37.13 -8.35 2.57
C LEU A 196 36.63 -6.91 2.44
N TYR A 197 35.31 -6.71 2.29
CA TYR A 197 34.71 -5.37 2.17
C TYR A 197 34.80 -4.60 3.49
N ALA A 198 34.60 -5.28 4.62
CA ALA A 198 34.78 -4.71 5.95
C ALA A 198 36.22 -4.19 6.17
N ALA A 199 37.23 -4.93 5.70
CA ALA A 199 38.63 -4.51 5.77
C ALA A 199 38.93 -3.23 4.97
N TYR A 200 38.16 -2.94 3.91
CA TYR A 200 38.23 -1.68 3.14
C TYR A 200 37.30 -0.59 3.68
N GLY A 201 36.63 -0.80 4.82
CA GLY A 201 35.69 0.16 5.40
C GLY A 201 34.42 0.37 4.56
N LYS A 202 34.10 -0.56 3.65
CA LYS A 202 32.87 -0.49 2.86
C LYS A 202 31.76 -1.21 3.59
N LYS A 203 30.66 -0.49 3.86
CA LYS A 203 29.43 -1.12 4.32
C LYS A 203 28.86 -2.02 3.22
N ILE A 204 28.52 -3.24 3.60
CA ILE A 204 27.79 -4.17 2.75
C ILE A 204 26.32 -3.86 3.01
N GLY A 205 25.63 -3.38 1.99
CA GLY A 205 24.29 -2.87 2.12
C GLY A 205 23.89 -2.07 0.88
N GLY A 206 22.75 -1.38 0.98
CA GLY A 206 22.10 -0.70 -0.12
C GLY A 206 21.20 -1.64 -0.93
N GLY A 207 20.12 -1.07 -1.46
CA GLY A 207 19.21 -1.73 -2.37
C GLY A 207 19.58 -1.53 -3.83
N ILE A 208 19.00 -2.35 -4.69
CA ILE A 208 19.08 -2.20 -6.15
C ILE A 208 17.81 -1.54 -6.64
N LEU A 209 17.92 -0.61 -7.57
CA LEU A 209 16.81 -0.21 -8.41
C LEU A 209 17.01 -0.74 -9.83
N LEU A 210 16.19 -1.71 -10.21
CA LEU A 210 16.05 -2.18 -11.59
C LEU A 210 15.07 -1.28 -12.33
N TYR A 211 15.52 -0.67 -13.43
CA TYR A 211 14.62 0.13 -14.27
C TYR A 211 14.72 -0.27 -15.73
N GLY A 212 13.63 -0.12 -16.46
CA GLY A 212 13.59 -0.43 -17.88
C GLY A 212 12.18 -0.66 -18.39
N PRO A 213 12.00 -0.91 -19.69
CA PRO A 213 10.70 -1.11 -20.27
C PRO A 213 9.94 -2.30 -19.63
N PRO A 214 8.60 -2.27 -19.65
CA PRO A 214 7.79 -3.38 -19.14
C PRO A 214 8.05 -4.66 -19.94
N GLY A 215 7.84 -5.81 -19.31
CA GLY A 215 7.97 -7.12 -19.97
C GLY A 215 9.41 -7.55 -20.29
N CYS A 216 10.44 -6.81 -19.84
CA CYS A 216 11.85 -7.15 -20.05
C CYS A 216 12.46 -8.01 -18.94
N GLY A 217 11.65 -8.61 -18.06
CA GLY A 217 12.12 -9.63 -17.12
C GLY A 217 12.77 -9.09 -15.83
N LYS A 218 12.44 -7.88 -15.37
CA LYS A 218 12.93 -7.32 -14.09
C LYS A 218 12.62 -8.24 -12.90
N THR A 219 11.36 -8.66 -12.75
CA THR A 219 10.92 -9.61 -11.72
C THR A 219 11.61 -10.97 -11.86
N PHE A 220 11.81 -11.44 -13.09
CA PHE A 220 12.49 -12.71 -13.36
C PHE A 220 13.98 -12.65 -12.98
N LEU A 221 14.65 -11.54 -13.27
CA LEU A 221 16.03 -11.29 -12.90
C LEU A 221 16.21 -11.17 -11.38
N ALA A 222 15.25 -10.55 -10.68
CA ALA A 222 15.25 -10.48 -9.22
C ALA A 222 15.12 -11.87 -8.59
N LYS A 223 14.17 -12.69 -9.06
CA LYS A 223 14.03 -14.09 -8.63
C LYS A 223 15.29 -14.91 -8.91
N ALA A 224 15.92 -14.72 -10.08
CA ALA A 224 17.18 -15.39 -10.42
C ALA A 224 18.36 -14.94 -9.54
N THR A 225 18.36 -13.68 -9.09
CA THR A 225 19.35 -13.16 -8.14
C THR A 225 19.20 -13.83 -6.78
N ALA A 226 17.96 -13.99 -6.29
CA ALA A 226 17.68 -14.70 -5.05
C ALA A 226 18.10 -16.18 -5.10
N GLY A 227 17.80 -16.89 -6.19
CA GLY A 227 18.24 -18.27 -6.38
C GLY A 227 19.76 -18.41 -6.50
N GLN A 228 20.45 -17.42 -7.09
CA GLN A 228 21.92 -17.40 -7.19
C GLN A 228 22.61 -17.33 -5.82
N ILE A 229 22.00 -16.66 -4.84
CA ILE A 229 22.50 -16.56 -3.45
C ILE A 229 21.77 -17.51 -2.48
N ASN A 230 20.90 -18.40 -2.98
CA ASN A 230 20.10 -19.34 -2.20
C ASN A 230 19.27 -18.66 -1.08
N ALA A 231 18.76 -17.46 -1.35
CA ALA A 231 17.96 -16.67 -0.42
C ALA A 231 16.45 -16.91 -0.59
N ASN A 232 15.70 -16.65 0.48
CA ASN A 232 14.25 -16.51 0.42
C ASN A 232 13.89 -15.31 -0.46
N PHE A 233 12.72 -15.33 -1.07
CA PHE A 233 12.24 -14.27 -1.96
C PHE A 233 10.83 -13.86 -1.54
N ILE A 234 10.66 -12.58 -1.20
CA ILE A 234 9.35 -11.98 -0.92
C ILE A 234 9.06 -11.01 -2.06
N ASN A 235 7.97 -11.26 -2.78
CA ASN A 235 7.46 -10.32 -3.78
C ASN A 235 6.44 -9.39 -3.13
N VAL A 236 6.61 -8.09 -3.36
CA VAL A 236 5.80 -7.05 -2.76
C VAL A 236 5.34 -6.10 -3.85
N GLY A 237 4.06 -6.16 -4.21
CA GLY A 237 3.44 -5.15 -5.04
C GLY A 237 3.22 -3.88 -4.22
N ILE A 238 3.77 -2.74 -4.65
CA ILE A 238 3.57 -1.48 -3.92
C ILE A 238 2.08 -1.12 -3.84
N SER A 239 1.31 -1.40 -4.88
CA SER A 239 -0.15 -1.24 -4.89
C SER A 239 -0.86 -2.12 -3.85
N ASP A 240 -0.28 -3.26 -3.48
CA ASP A 240 -0.83 -4.16 -2.45
C ASP A 240 -0.56 -3.65 -1.03
N ILE A 241 0.50 -2.85 -0.84
CA ILE A 241 0.78 -2.15 0.42
C ILE A 241 -0.10 -0.91 0.56
N LEU A 242 -0.37 -0.22 -0.54
CA LEU A 242 -1.12 1.03 -0.57
C LEU A 242 -2.62 0.79 -0.35
N ASP A 243 -2.99 0.53 0.90
CA ASP A 243 -4.39 0.53 1.33
C ASP A 243 -4.98 1.95 1.33
N MET A 244 -6.29 2.05 1.06
CA MET A 244 -7.05 3.31 1.21
C MET A 244 -7.12 3.81 2.66
N TRP A 245 -6.73 2.96 3.63
CA TRP A 245 -6.76 3.22 5.06
C TRP A 245 -5.45 3.87 5.52
N ILE A 246 -5.56 5.04 6.13
CA ILE A 246 -4.42 5.79 6.68
C ILE A 246 -3.77 4.95 7.81
N GLY A 247 -2.44 4.80 7.77
CA GLY A 247 -1.66 4.06 8.79
C GLY A 247 -1.55 2.53 8.59
N ARG A 248 -2.49 1.86 7.90
CA ARG A 248 -2.32 0.42 7.58
C ARG A 248 -1.16 0.18 6.62
N SER A 249 -1.00 1.04 5.63
CA SER A 249 0.06 0.96 4.64
C SER A 249 1.46 1.11 5.24
N GLU A 250 1.62 1.91 6.31
CA GLU A 250 2.88 2.04 7.05
C GLU A 250 3.18 0.79 7.88
N LYS A 251 2.18 0.28 8.61
CA LYS A 251 2.31 -0.98 9.38
C LYS A 251 2.65 -2.16 8.46
N ASN A 252 1.96 -2.28 7.33
CA ASN A 252 2.22 -3.32 6.33
C ASN A 252 3.65 -3.19 5.78
N MET A 253 4.14 -1.97 5.52
CA MET A 253 5.52 -1.74 5.10
C MET A 253 6.52 -2.21 6.16
N GLY A 254 6.38 -1.77 7.41
CA GLY A 254 7.27 -2.19 8.50
C GLY A 254 7.24 -3.70 8.74
N TYR A 255 6.04 -4.30 8.78
CA TYR A 255 5.87 -5.73 8.95
C TYR A 255 6.52 -6.54 7.82
N THR A 256 6.44 -6.07 6.57
CA THR A 256 7.11 -6.71 5.43
C THR A 256 8.62 -6.81 5.63
N PHE A 257 9.24 -5.75 6.15
CA PHE A 257 10.67 -5.75 6.46
C PHE A 257 10.99 -6.65 7.67
N GLU A 258 10.13 -6.68 8.68
CA GLU A 258 10.29 -7.57 9.83
C GLU A 258 10.24 -9.05 9.44
N VAL A 259 9.27 -9.46 8.61
CA VAL A 259 9.18 -10.82 8.06
C VAL A 259 10.47 -11.17 7.29
N ALA A 260 11.01 -10.24 6.51
CA ALA A 260 12.28 -10.45 5.81
C ALA A 260 13.47 -10.61 6.78
N ARG A 261 13.53 -9.85 7.88
CA ARG A 261 14.57 -9.96 8.92
C ARG A 261 14.53 -11.31 9.64
N ARG A 262 13.34 -11.81 9.94
CA ARG A 262 13.15 -13.13 10.56
C ARG A 262 13.57 -14.28 9.65
N ASN A 263 13.58 -14.07 8.33
CA ASN A 263 13.80 -15.10 7.32
C ASN A 263 15.08 -14.90 6.47
N THR A 264 16.15 -14.38 7.07
CA THR A 264 17.43 -14.18 6.37
C THR A 264 18.15 -15.52 6.03
N PRO A 265 18.89 -15.60 4.91
CA PRO A 265 19.06 -14.57 3.87
C PRO A 265 17.81 -14.39 3.02
N CYS A 266 17.40 -13.14 2.80
CA CYS A 266 16.14 -12.82 2.11
C CYS A 266 16.32 -11.72 1.07
N VAL A 267 15.66 -11.86 -0.08
CA VAL A 267 15.50 -10.85 -1.11
C VAL A 267 14.10 -10.27 -1.01
N LEU A 268 14.01 -8.98 -0.72
CA LEU A 268 12.78 -8.22 -0.68
C LEU A 268 12.60 -7.49 -2.00
N PHE A 269 11.68 -7.95 -2.84
CA PHE A 269 11.44 -7.39 -4.17
C PHE A 269 10.20 -6.52 -4.19
N PHE A 270 10.37 -5.23 -4.41
CA PHE A 270 9.28 -4.28 -4.59
C PHE A 270 9.05 -4.00 -6.07
N ASP A 271 7.91 -4.41 -6.62
CA ASP A 271 7.52 -4.08 -7.99
C ASP A 271 6.76 -2.75 -8.04
N GLU A 272 6.86 -2.06 -9.18
CA GLU A 272 6.17 -0.79 -9.44
C GLU A 272 6.43 0.30 -8.40
N VAL A 273 7.70 0.48 -7.98
CA VAL A 273 8.06 1.51 -6.97
C VAL A 273 7.74 2.95 -7.40
N ASP A 274 7.50 3.19 -8.69
CA ASP A 274 6.99 4.46 -9.21
C ASP A 274 5.56 4.79 -8.78
N ALA A 275 4.74 3.81 -8.37
CA ALA A 275 3.41 4.05 -7.82
C ALA A 275 3.45 4.93 -6.55
N LEU A 276 4.53 4.83 -5.77
CA LEU A 276 4.77 5.73 -4.63
C LEU A 276 4.97 7.18 -5.07
N GLY A 277 5.63 7.40 -6.22
CA GLY A 277 5.88 8.74 -6.76
C GLY A 277 4.60 9.46 -7.20
N ALA A 278 3.68 8.74 -7.83
CA ALA A 278 2.37 9.27 -8.24
C ALA A 278 1.54 9.76 -7.04
N SER A 279 1.58 9.00 -5.93
CA SER A 279 0.95 9.42 -4.68
C SER A 279 1.50 10.76 -4.19
N ARG A 280 2.79 11.04 -4.35
CA ARG A 280 3.39 12.31 -3.88
C ARG A 280 2.93 13.54 -4.68
N SER A 281 2.71 13.39 -5.99
CA SER A 281 2.30 14.47 -6.90
C SER A 281 0.80 14.76 -6.87
N ASP A 282 -0.06 13.75 -6.64
CA ASP A 282 -1.52 13.90 -6.62
C ASP A 282 -2.09 14.43 -5.28
N MET A 283 -1.24 14.81 -4.33
CA MET A 283 -1.63 14.84 -2.92
C MET A 283 -2.06 16.20 -2.35
N LYS A 284 -3.39 16.40 -2.40
CA LYS A 284 -4.20 16.93 -1.29
C LYS A 284 -4.34 15.96 -0.10
N ASN A 285 -3.95 14.69 -0.25
CA ASN A 285 -4.01 13.70 0.83
C ASN A 285 -2.65 13.60 1.58
N SER A 286 -2.65 13.25 2.86
CA SER A 286 -1.45 13.13 3.72
C SER A 286 -0.86 11.71 3.72
N SER A 287 -1.69 10.68 3.57
CA SER A 287 -1.39 9.26 3.84
C SER A 287 -0.20 8.65 3.08
N GLY A 288 -0.18 8.73 1.75
CA GLY A 288 0.93 8.29 0.90
C GLY A 288 2.29 8.95 1.17
N ARG A 289 2.35 10.18 1.72
CA ARG A 289 3.65 10.77 2.13
C ARG A 289 4.25 10.01 3.32
N HIS A 290 3.42 9.56 4.25
CA HIS A 290 3.88 8.83 5.42
C HIS A 290 4.40 7.44 5.05
N VAL A 291 3.74 6.74 4.12
CA VAL A 291 4.22 5.44 3.60
C VAL A 291 5.58 5.57 2.93
N ILE A 292 5.80 6.61 2.12
CA ILE A 292 7.10 6.88 1.49
C ILE A 292 8.17 7.09 2.58
N ASN A 293 7.87 7.90 3.60
CA ASN A 293 8.81 8.14 4.68
C ASN A 293 9.14 6.86 5.45
N GLN A 294 8.14 6.01 5.74
CA GLN A 294 8.37 4.72 6.37
C GLN A 294 9.26 3.83 5.53
N PHE A 295 9.01 3.72 4.22
CA PHE A 295 9.85 2.92 3.34
C PHE A 295 11.29 3.43 3.29
N LEU A 296 11.48 4.75 3.23
CA LEU A 296 12.82 5.35 3.26
C LEU A 296 13.53 5.07 4.59
N ALA A 297 12.81 5.09 5.72
CA ALA A 297 13.35 4.76 7.03
C ALA A 297 13.79 3.29 7.11
N GLU A 298 12.97 2.37 6.59
CA GLU A 298 13.30 0.94 6.51
C GLU A 298 14.51 0.67 5.60
N LEU A 299 14.62 1.38 4.47
CA LEU A 299 15.79 1.29 3.57
C LEU A 299 17.08 1.81 4.22
N ASP A 300 16.99 2.92 4.95
CA ASP A 300 18.14 3.51 5.63
C ASP A 300 18.67 2.60 6.76
N GLY A 301 17.82 1.74 7.33
CA GLY A 301 18.20 0.80 8.38
C GLY A 301 18.76 1.49 9.63
N ILE A 302 18.40 2.76 9.85
CA ILE A 302 18.91 3.57 10.98
C ILE A 302 18.36 3.06 12.31
N GLN A 303 17.13 2.55 12.31
CA GLN A 303 16.45 2.04 13.50
C GLN A 303 16.52 0.51 13.62
N SER A 304 16.94 -0.21 12.57
CA SER A 304 16.82 -1.67 12.51
C SER A 304 17.90 -2.29 11.60
N ASN A 305 18.48 -3.40 12.04
CA ASN A 305 19.55 -4.07 11.31
C ASN A 305 19.02 -4.83 10.09
N ASN A 306 19.47 -4.47 8.88
CA ASN A 306 19.09 -5.10 7.62
C ASN A 306 20.16 -6.10 7.12
N ASP A 307 21.07 -6.54 7.99
CA ASP A 307 22.06 -7.57 7.67
C ASP A 307 21.38 -8.83 7.13
N GLY A 308 21.87 -9.34 5.99
CA GLY A 308 21.32 -10.53 5.34
C GLY A 308 20.06 -10.27 4.49
N ILE A 309 19.59 -9.02 4.38
CA ILE A 309 18.49 -8.62 3.48
C ILE A 309 19.04 -7.89 2.26
N LEU A 310 18.59 -8.31 1.08
CA LEU A 310 18.81 -7.59 -0.17
C LEU A 310 17.49 -6.99 -0.66
N VAL A 311 17.40 -5.65 -0.68
CA VAL A 311 16.21 -4.97 -1.20
C VAL A 311 16.38 -4.67 -2.70
N ILE A 312 15.41 -5.06 -3.51
CA ILE A 312 15.39 -4.82 -4.96
C ILE A 312 14.08 -4.11 -5.31
N GLY A 313 14.16 -2.85 -5.73
CA GLY A 313 13.04 -2.13 -6.34
C GLY A 313 13.03 -2.31 -7.86
N ALA A 314 11.86 -2.44 -8.46
CA ALA A 314 11.68 -2.42 -9.90
C ALA A 314 10.73 -1.29 -10.32
N THR A 315 11.08 -0.58 -11.39
CA THR A 315 10.23 0.48 -11.93
C THR A 315 10.20 0.50 -13.45
N ASN A 316 9.05 0.86 -14.00
CA ASN A 316 8.88 1.17 -15.41
C ASN A 316 9.02 2.67 -15.68
N ALA A 317 8.82 3.54 -14.70
CA ALA A 317 8.93 5.00 -14.85
C ALA A 317 9.95 5.58 -13.85
N PRO A 318 11.26 5.39 -14.07
CA PRO A 318 12.29 5.87 -13.14
C PRO A 318 12.31 7.40 -12.99
N TRP A 319 11.72 8.15 -13.92
CA TRP A 319 11.57 9.60 -13.84
C TRP A 319 10.46 10.06 -12.87
N HIS A 320 9.51 9.20 -12.50
CA HIS A 320 8.48 9.50 -11.48
C HIS A 320 8.92 9.12 -10.06
N LEU A 321 9.98 8.32 -9.91
CA LEU A 321 10.46 7.90 -8.60
C LEU A 321 11.08 9.07 -7.84
N ASP A 322 10.70 9.24 -6.57
CA ASP A 322 11.25 10.25 -5.68
C ASP A 322 12.80 10.17 -5.64
N PRO A 323 13.53 11.27 -5.91
CA PRO A 323 14.98 11.30 -5.79
C PRO A 323 15.51 10.86 -4.42
N ALA A 324 14.71 10.96 -3.36
CA ALA A 324 15.04 10.48 -2.04
C ALA A 324 15.40 8.97 -2.03
N PHE A 325 14.75 8.14 -2.85
CA PHE A 325 15.04 6.71 -2.94
C PHE A 325 16.44 6.39 -3.49
N ARG A 326 17.05 7.32 -4.24
CA ARG A 326 18.34 7.13 -4.92
C ARG A 326 19.54 7.63 -4.13
N ARG A 327 19.33 8.09 -2.90
CA ARG A 327 20.43 8.58 -2.05
C ARG A 327 21.31 7.41 -1.58
N PRO A 328 22.62 7.65 -1.35
CA PRO A 328 23.52 6.63 -0.81
C PRO A 328 22.94 5.98 0.46
N GLY A 329 23.00 4.65 0.55
CA GLY A 329 22.41 3.87 1.63
C GLY A 329 21.00 3.32 1.33
N ARG A 330 20.32 3.83 0.30
CA ARG A 330 18.99 3.35 -0.17
C ARG A 330 19.17 2.58 -1.48
N PHE A 331 18.48 2.93 -2.56
CA PHE A 331 18.78 2.40 -3.90
C PHE A 331 20.01 3.09 -4.51
N ASP A 332 21.18 2.80 -3.94
CA ASP A 332 22.46 3.36 -4.38
C ASP A 332 23.01 2.69 -5.65
N ARG A 333 22.46 1.53 -6.03
CA ARG A 333 22.79 0.80 -7.26
C ARG A 333 21.60 0.85 -8.21
N ILE A 334 21.75 1.61 -9.29
CA ILE A 334 20.72 1.72 -10.33
C ILE A 334 21.18 0.93 -11.55
N ILE A 335 20.38 -0.03 -11.99
CA ILE A 335 20.72 -0.94 -13.10
C ILE A 335 19.65 -0.87 -14.18
N PHE A 336 20.09 -0.57 -15.40
CA PHE A 336 19.22 -0.59 -16.58
C PHE A 336 19.02 -2.02 -17.06
N VAL A 337 17.75 -2.43 -17.21
CA VAL A 337 17.38 -3.72 -17.80
C VAL A 337 16.88 -3.47 -19.24
N PRO A 338 17.73 -3.72 -20.25
CA PRO A 338 17.36 -3.52 -21.65
C PRO A 338 16.39 -4.62 -22.14
N PRO A 339 15.72 -4.41 -23.27
CA PRO A 339 15.07 -5.49 -24.02
C PRO A 339 16.05 -6.63 -24.31
N PRO A 340 15.57 -7.87 -24.44
CA PRO A 340 16.41 -9.03 -24.72
C PRO A 340 17.20 -8.86 -26.02
N ASP A 341 18.47 -9.29 -25.99
CA ASP A 341 19.34 -9.36 -27.17
C ASP A 341 18.90 -10.48 -28.13
N GLN A 342 19.55 -10.59 -29.30
CA GLN A 342 19.14 -11.56 -30.32
C GLN A 342 19.23 -13.02 -29.83
N ILE A 343 20.22 -13.36 -28.99
CA ILE A 343 20.40 -14.70 -28.46
C ILE A 343 19.32 -15.01 -27.42
N SER A 344 19.02 -14.03 -26.55
CA SER A 344 17.96 -14.11 -25.54
C SER A 344 16.60 -14.28 -26.19
N LYS A 345 16.31 -13.52 -27.25
CA LYS A 345 15.05 -13.65 -28.01
C LYS A 345 14.87 -15.05 -28.59
N GLN A 346 15.93 -15.65 -29.13
CA GLN A 346 15.89 -17.04 -29.63
C GLN A 346 15.53 -18.01 -28.51
N LYS A 347 16.22 -17.94 -27.37
CA LYS A 347 15.93 -18.78 -26.20
C LYS A 347 14.51 -18.58 -25.67
N ILE A 348 14.03 -17.34 -25.60
CA ILE A 348 12.66 -17.04 -25.15
C ILE A 348 11.65 -17.67 -26.13
N LEU A 349 11.84 -17.54 -27.44
CA LEU A 349 10.97 -18.16 -28.44
C LEU A 349 11.00 -19.70 -28.36
N GLU A 350 12.16 -20.31 -28.15
CA GLU A 350 12.31 -21.75 -27.95
C GLU A 350 11.50 -22.22 -26.73
N ILE A 351 11.60 -21.51 -25.61
CA ILE A 351 10.84 -21.80 -24.39
C ILE A 351 9.34 -21.64 -24.64
N LEU A 352 8.92 -20.54 -25.27
CA LEU A 352 7.51 -20.24 -25.55
C LEU A 352 6.85 -21.23 -26.52
N LEU A 353 7.63 -21.83 -27.44
CA LEU A 353 7.14 -22.81 -28.40
C LEU A 353 7.31 -24.25 -27.93
N LYS A 354 7.99 -24.49 -26.80
CA LYS A 354 8.19 -25.83 -26.25
C LYS A 354 6.85 -26.53 -26.01
N GLY A 355 6.71 -27.75 -26.54
CA GLY A 355 5.50 -28.56 -26.41
C GLY A 355 4.33 -28.16 -27.31
N LYS A 356 4.49 -27.15 -28.16
CA LYS A 356 3.47 -26.74 -29.15
C LYS A 356 3.71 -27.46 -30.50
N PRO A 357 2.67 -27.67 -31.33
CA PRO A 357 2.85 -28.18 -32.68
C PRO A 357 3.62 -27.16 -33.52
N THR A 358 4.88 -27.47 -33.84
CA THR A 358 5.76 -26.59 -34.63
C THR A 358 6.49 -27.39 -35.70
N GLU A 359 6.74 -26.76 -36.84
CA GLU A 359 7.77 -27.24 -37.77
C GLU A 359 9.17 -26.83 -37.29
N LYS A 360 10.18 -26.98 -38.15
CA LYS A 360 11.51 -26.42 -37.89
C LYS A 360 11.46 -24.90 -37.98
N ILE A 361 11.47 -24.24 -36.81
CA ILE A 361 11.47 -22.78 -36.71
C ILE A 361 12.88 -22.22 -36.85
N ASP A 362 13.03 -21.16 -37.65
CA ASP A 362 14.23 -20.33 -37.71
C ASP A 362 14.12 -19.18 -36.69
N PHE A 363 14.52 -19.46 -35.45
CA PHE A 363 14.45 -18.50 -34.36
C PHE A 363 15.33 -17.27 -34.58
N ALA A 364 16.48 -17.43 -35.25
CA ALA A 364 17.41 -16.34 -35.51
C ALA A 364 16.77 -15.28 -36.41
N LYS A 365 16.07 -15.72 -37.47
CA LYS A 365 15.35 -14.85 -38.39
C LYS A 365 14.18 -14.13 -37.73
N VAL A 366 13.41 -14.81 -36.88
CA VAL A 366 12.31 -14.17 -36.12
C VAL A 366 12.87 -13.14 -35.14
N ALA A 367 13.93 -13.48 -34.41
CA ALA A 367 14.58 -12.58 -33.44
C ALA A 367 15.18 -11.33 -34.09
N GLU A 368 15.68 -11.43 -35.33
CA GLU A 368 16.18 -10.30 -36.11
C GLU A 368 15.07 -9.30 -36.47
N GLN A 369 13.89 -9.80 -36.85
CA GLN A 369 12.73 -8.97 -37.18
C GLN A 369 12.03 -8.39 -35.96
N ALA A 370 12.10 -9.08 -34.82
CA ALA A 370 11.57 -8.65 -33.53
C ALA A 370 12.47 -7.59 -32.84
N LYS A 371 12.76 -6.48 -33.54
CA LYS A 371 13.57 -5.39 -32.99
C LYS A 371 12.84 -4.66 -31.86
N TYR A 372 13.53 -4.48 -30.73
CA TYR A 372 13.01 -3.88 -29.50
C TYR A 372 11.89 -4.68 -28.82
N TYR A 373 11.63 -5.92 -29.22
CA TYR A 373 10.60 -6.72 -28.54
C TYR A 373 11.05 -7.06 -27.12
N SER A 374 10.17 -6.85 -26.15
CA SER A 374 10.28 -7.39 -24.80
C SER A 374 9.97 -8.90 -24.78
N GLY A 375 10.22 -9.57 -23.66
CA GLY A 375 9.79 -10.97 -23.48
C GLY A 375 8.27 -11.12 -23.57
N ALA A 376 7.52 -10.14 -23.05
CA ALA A 376 6.07 -10.08 -23.18
C ALA A 376 5.62 -9.90 -24.64
N ASP A 377 6.31 -9.06 -25.43
CA ASP A 377 6.00 -8.88 -26.85
C ASP A 377 6.24 -10.16 -27.66
N LEU A 378 7.28 -10.94 -27.32
CA LEU A 378 7.52 -12.25 -27.96
C LEU A 378 6.43 -13.27 -27.61
N LYS A 379 5.93 -13.24 -26.37
CA LYS A 379 4.79 -14.07 -25.97
C LYS A 379 3.55 -13.69 -26.78
N ALA A 380 3.22 -12.40 -26.84
CA ALA A 380 2.09 -11.90 -27.63
C ALA A 380 2.21 -12.26 -29.12
N LEU A 381 3.41 -12.19 -29.69
CA LEU A 381 3.70 -12.63 -31.06
C LEU A 381 3.42 -14.11 -31.27
N VAL A 382 3.85 -14.97 -30.34
CA VAL A 382 3.60 -16.41 -30.40
C VAL A 382 2.11 -16.70 -30.26
N ASP A 383 1.42 -16.01 -29.35
CA ASP A 383 -0.02 -16.18 -29.12
C ASP A 383 -0.82 -15.78 -30.38
N LEU A 384 -0.48 -14.67 -31.05
CA LEU A 384 -1.07 -14.28 -32.33
C LEU A 384 -0.87 -15.34 -33.42
N ALA A 385 0.32 -15.94 -33.50
CA ALA A 385 0.56 -17.02 -34.47
C ALA A 385 -0.27 -18.28 -34.15
N ILE A 386 -0.44 -18.59 -32.87
CA ILE A 386 -1.29 -19.70 -32.41
C ILE A 386 -2.76 -19.45 -32.76
N GLU A 387 -3.28 -18.25 -32.50
CA GLU A 387 -4.67 -17.89 -32.80
C GLU A 387 -5.00 -18.06 -34.28
N GLU A 388 -4.08 -17.68 -35.18
CA GLU A 388 -4.28 -17.88 -36.62
C GLU A 388 -4.33 -19.37 -36.98
N LYS A 389 -3.48 -20.20 -36.36
CA LYS A 389 -3.51 -21.66 -36.55
C LYS A 389 -4.76 -22.29 -35.97
N LEU A 390 -5.23 -21.83 -34.81
CA LEU A 390 -6.47 -22.30 -34.21
C LEU A 390 -7.70 -22.00 -35.09
N LYS A 391 -7.77 -20.84 -35.74
CA LYS A 391 -8.85 -20.51 -36.68
C LYS A 391 -8.93 -21.51 -37.85
N VAL A 392 -7.79 -22.04 -38.30
CA VAL A 392 -7.75 -23.08 -39.34
C VAL A 392 -8.09 -24.44 -38.74
N ALA A 393 -7.49 -24.78 -37.61
CA ALA A 393 -7.72 -26.04 -36.90
C ALA A 393 -9.18 -26.25 -36.49
N PHE A 394 -9.92 -25.20 -36.10
CA PHE A 394 -11.35 -25.30 -35.81
C PHE A 394 -12.20 -25.66 -37.03
N LYS A 395 -11.72 -25.39 -38.25
CA LYS A 395 -12.41 -25.76 -39.48
C LYS A 395 -12.07 -27.17 -39.94
N THR A 396 -10.80 -27.57 -39.76
CA THR A 396 -10.28 -28.85 -40.26
C THR A 396 -10.34 -29.98 -39.23
N GLY A 397 -10.47 -29.65 -37.94
CA GLY A 397 -10.42 -30.59 -36.82
C GLY A 397 -9.03 -31.10 -36.48
N VAL A 398 -7.97 -30.61 -37.15
CA VAL A 398 -6.59 -31.09 -36.99
C VAL A 398 -5.67 -29.91 -36.62
N PRO A 399 -4.82 -30.05 -35.58
CA PRO A 399 -3.83 -29.03 -35.25
C PRO A 399 -2.81 -28.85 -36.38
N GLU A 400 -2.72 -27.64 -36.93
CA GLU A 400 -1.66 -27.29 -37.87
C GLU A 400 -0.39 -26.83 -37.14
N PRO A 401 0.79 -27.25 -37.61
CA PRO A 401 2.03 -26.81 -37.00
C PRO A 401 2.29 -25.32 -37.29
N ILE A 402 2.83 -24.63 -36.29
CA ILE A 402 3.33 -23.26 -36.41
C ILE A 402 4.61 -23.28 -37.24
N THR A 403 4.72 -22.34 -38.18
CA THR A 403 5.90 -22.18 -39.05
C THR A 403 6.61 -20.86 -38.79
N THR A 404 7.83 -20.73 -39.31
CA THR A 404 8.59 -19.46 -39.29
C THR A 404 7.80 -18.33 -39.96
N GLN A 405 7.04 -18.62 -41.02
CA GLN A 405 6.26 -17.59 -41.72
C GLN A 405 5.12 -17.03 -40.88
N ASP A 406 4.48 -17.87 -40.06
CA ASP A 406 3.40 -17.43 -39.17
C ASP A 406 3.92 -16.45 -38.13
N LEU A 407 5.07 -16.74 -37.52
CA LEU A 407 5.74 -15.84 -36.57
C LEU A 407 6.17 -14.53 -37.23
N LEU A 408 6.71 -14.59 -38.45
CA LEU A 408 7.05 -13.39 -39.22
C LEU A 408 5.80 -12.59 -39.64
N ALA A 409 4.67 -13.23 -39.92
CA ALA A 409 3.42 -12.53 -40.17
C ALA A 409 2.93 -11.83 -38.89
N ALA A 410 3.04 -12.49 -37.74
CA ALA A 410 2.71 -11.91 -36.44
C ALA A 410 3.58 -10.68 -36.10
N THR A 411 4.89 -10.67 -36.44
CA THR A 411 5.75 -9.47 -36.26
C THR A 411 5.27 -8.22 -37.00
N LYS A 412 4.46 -8.38 -38.06
CA LYS A 412 3.90 -7.24 -38.81
C LYS A 412 2.63 -6.68 -38.18
N ARG A 413 1.90 -7.51 -37.43
CA ARG A 413 0.65 -7.14 -36.76
C ARG A 413 0.90 -6.61 -35.35
N HIS A 414 1.88 -7.19 -34.64
CA HIS A 414 2.31 -6.73 -33.33
C HIS A 414 3.46 -5.74 -33.44
N HIS A 415 3.46 -4.70 -32.63
CA HIS A 415 4.56 -3.74 -32.56
C HIS A 415 5.19 -3.78 -31.16
N ALA A 416 6.50 -3.55 -31.09
CA ALA A 416 7.23 -3.56 -29.83
C ALA A 416 6.70 -2.49 -28.87
N SER A 417 6.18 -2.91 -27.71
CA SER A 417 5.68 -2.01 -26.67
C SER A 417 6.80 -1.15 -26.08
N THR A 418 8.04 -1.62 -26.11
CA THR A 418 9.17 -0.87 -25.54
C THR A 418 9.52 0.39 -26.34
N ARG A 419 9.05 0.55 -27.59
CA ARG A 419 9.36 1.74 -28.41
C ARG A 419 8.84 3.02 -27.79
N GLU A 420 7.61 2.99 -27.30
CA GLU A 420 7.01 4.14 -26.62
C GLU A 420 7.78 4.50 -25.36
N TRP A 421 8.19 3.48 -24.60
CA TRP A 421 9.04 3.65 -23.44
C TRP A 421 10.36 4.34 -23.79
N PHE A 422 11.05 3.89 -24.86
CA PHE A 422 12.30 4.51 -25.30
C PHE A 422 12.13 5.95 -25.80
N ASN A 423 11.01 6.27 -26.44
CA ASN A 423 10.73 7.65 -26.84
C ASN A 423 10.63 8.57 -25.63
N THR A 424 9.88 8.14 -24.61
CA THR A 424 9.75 8.88 -23.34
C THR A 424 11.10 8.96 -22.62
N ALA A 425 11.79 7.83 -22.48
CA ALA A 425 13.08 7.74 -21.81
C ALA A 425 14.16 8.58 -22.50
N LYS A 426 14.16 8.65 -23.83
CA LYS A 426 15.07 9.50 -24.61
C LYS A 426 14.86 10.97 -24.31
N ASN A 427 13.61 11.42 -24.20
CA ASN A 427 13.32 12.81 -23.85
C ASN A 427 13.88 13.14 -22.45
N TYR A 428 13.61 12.29 -21.45
CA TYR A 428 14.18 12.47 -20.12
C TYR A 428 15.71 12.42 -20.11
N ALA A 429 16.30 11.48 -20.85
CA ALA A 429 17.76 11.34 -20.91
C ALA A 429 18.46 12.52 -21.62
N LEU A 430 17.78 13.20 -22.54
CA LEU A 430 18.33 14.37 -23.24
C LEU A 430 18.13 15.68 -22.46
N PHE A 431 17.02 15.82 -21.74
CA PHE A 431 16.60 17.11 -21.15
C PHE A 431 16.68 17.15 -19.61
N ALA A 432 16.81 16.01 -18.93
CA ALA A 432 16.74 15.90 -17.47
C ALA A 432 17.81 14.95 -16.87
N ASN A 433 18.92 14.73 -17.57
CA ASN A 433 19.99 13.81 -17.17
C ASN A 433 21.21 14.52 -16.55
N GLU A 434 20.97 15.47 -15.64
CA GLU A 434 22.05 16.23 -14.98
C GLU A 434 22.99 15.34 -14.16
N SER A 435 22.50 14.19 -13.70
CA SER A 435 23.21 13.23 -12.86
C SER A 435 23.85 12.05 -13.62
N GLY A 436 23.69 11.97 -14.95
CA GLY A 436 24.20 10.85 -15.77
C GLY A 436 23.49 9.51 -15.56
N ILE A 437 22.41 9.46 -14.76
CA ILE A 437 21.67 8.24 -14.41
C ILE A 437 21.12 7.53 -15.65
N TYR A 438 20.79 8.27 -16.72
CA TYR A 438 20.18 7.72 -17.93
C TYR A 438 21.17 7.50 -19.08
N ASP A 439 22.48 7.58 -18.83
CA ASP A 439 23.51 7.41 -19.86
C ASP A 439 23.46 6.05 -20.56
N GLU A 440 23.15 4.99 -19.81
CA GLU A 440 22.98 3.64 -20.35
C GLU A 440 21.82 3.56 -21.36
N ILE A 441 20.76 4.36 -21.17
CA ILE A 441 19.67 4.44 -22.15
C ILE A 441 20.18 5.09 -23.44
N LEU A 442 20.94 6.18 -23.34
CA LEU A 442 21.49 6.88 -24.51
C LEU A 442 22.51 6.01 -25.26
N LYS A 443 23.31 5.22 -24.55
CA LYS A 443 24.23 4.24 -25.15
C LYS A 443 23.46 3.14 -25.88
N TYR A 444 22.35 2.68 -25.32
CA TYR A 444 21.53 1.62 -25.92
C TYR A 444 20.73 2.09 -27.16
N ILE A 445 20.30 3.35 -27.20
CA ILE A 445 19.52 3.91 -28.33
C ILE A 445 20.41 4.29 -29.53
N LYS A 446 21.71 4.56 -29.31
CA LYS A 446 22.69 4.86 -30.36
C LYS A 446 23.02 3.62 -31.17
#